data_AF-A0AA39NL83-F1
#
_entry.id   AF-A0AA39NL83-F1
#
_cell.length_a   1.000
_cell.length_b   1.000
_cell.length_c   1.000
_cell.angle_alpha   90.00
_cell.angle_beta   90.00
_cell.angle_gamma   90.00
#
_symmetry.space_group_name_H-M   'P 1'
#
loop_
_entity.id
_entity.type
_entity.pdbx_description
1 polymer ?
#
loop_
_entity_poly.entity_id
_entity_poly.type
_entity_poly.pdbx_seq_one_letter_code
_entity_poly.pdbx_strand_id
1 'polypeptide(L)'
;GHGHIPDRVKLTQPGDLAIKCMACPCPGVTLPEGWKSEPQNEQWVYFRYIYCPIFALDTNFHMSNIKKSTEENDPGLHTGLAYFIDHDKYIQHVCKYASQKDISTCSSFQTLQHSKTRNTHGLRTMGVEMCVCTCHEHVVPLTVGDLQVSEIYCNMNYMAGSAIKSFDDALQIFFLYNVACQWKVKLCNQMMKLPSHAHISDDMALDFGIPKLHCKGHKQACQCQYSMNLHQGLGCTCGEGIKHTWDNMNPCAASMKEMGLGTHHNTIDNQFGGHNWRKQTCLGEQSDCM
;
A
#
# COMPACT_ATOMS: atom_id res chain seq x y z
N GLY A 1 -3.45 -8.64 19.69
CA GLY A 1 -2.72 -7.98 20.80
C GLY A 1 -1.81 -8.97 21.49
N HIS A 2 -0.59 -8.57 21.86
CA HIS A 2 0.46 -9.47 22.37
C HIS A 2 0.58 -9.50 23.91
N GLY A 3 -0.52 -9.20 24.62
CA GLY A 3 -0.52 -9.07 26.08
C GLY A 3 -0.15 -10.33 26.86
N HIS A 4 -0.22 -11.51 26.21
CA HIS A 4 0.03 -12.83 26.78
C HIS A 4 1.39 -13.45 26.38
N ILE A 5 2.20 -12.77 25.56
CA ILE A 5 3.51 -13.26 25.14
C ILE A 5 4.57 -12.85 26.19
N PRO A 6 5.39 -13.79 26.72
CA PRO A 6 6.52 -13.46 27.60
C PRO A 6 7.43 -12.41 26.95
N ASP A 7 7.96 -11.45 27.70
CA ASP A 7 8.78 -10.32 27.20
C ASP A 7 8.07 -9.33 26.23
N ARG A 8 6.75 -9.49 26.01
CA ARG A 8 5.81 -8.49 25.45
C ARG A 8 6.34 -7.76 24.20
N VAL A 9 6.59 -6.46 24.31
CA VAL A 9 6.99 -5.55 23.23
C VAL A 9 8.37 -5.88 22.69
N LYS A 10 9.29 -6.41 23.51
CA LYS A 10 10.68 -6.67 23.10
C LYS A 10 10.78 -7.77 22.03
N LEU A 11 9.82 -8.70 22.00
CA LEU A 11 9.80 -9.80 21.04
C LEU A 11 8.88 -9.54 19.84
N THR A 12 8.02 -8.52 19.91
CA THR A 12 7.13 -8.14 18.80
C THR A 12 7.96 -7.69 17.61
N GLN A 13 7.85 -8.42 16.51
CA GLN A 13 8.52 -8.08 15.25
C GLN A 13 7.72 -7.00 14.50
N PRO A 14 8.36 -6.30 13.54
CA PRO A 14 7.66 -5.36 12.68
C PRO A 14 6.44 -6.00 12.01
N GLY A 15 5.30 -5.32 12.09
CA GLY A 15 4.04 -5.75 11.47
C GLY A 15 3.26 -6.84 12.24
N ASP A 16 3.79 -7.37 13.34
CA ASP A 16 3.15 -8.46 14.09
C ASP A 16 1.80 -8.07 14.71
N LEU A 17 1.59 -6.79 15.02
CA LEU A 17 0.34 -6.32 15.60
C LEU A 17 -0.77 -6.11 14.56
N ALA A 18 -0.44 -6.16 13.26
CA ALA A 18 -1.40 -6.00 12.19
C ALA A 18 -2.21 -7.27 11.94
N ILE A 19 -3.50 -7.09 11.65
CA ILE A 19 -4.38 -8.18 11.22
C ILE A 19 -4.11 -8.47 9.74
N LYS A 20 -3.46 -9.60 9.45
CA LYS A 20 -3.16 -10.08 8.10
C LYS A 20 -4.40 -10.63 7.42
N CYS A 21 -4.50 -10.45 6.11
CA CYS A 21 -5.60 -11.05 5.35
C CYS A 21 -5.44 -12.56 5.29
N MET A 22 -6.43 -13.31 5.79
CA MET A 22 -6.41 -14.78 5.78
C MET A 22 -6.68 -15.39 4.40
N ALA A 23 -7.10 -14.60 3.41
CA ALA A 23 -7.47 -15.07 2.09
C ALA A 23 -6.47 -14.70 1.00
N CYS A 24 -5.51 -13.79 1.25
CA CYS A 24 -4.46 -13.50 0.26
C CYS A 24 -3.46 -14.69 0.20
N PRO A 25 -2.83 -14.95 -0.96
CA PRO A 25 -1.85 -16.03 -1.13
C PRO A 25 -0.69 -15.94 -0.14
N CYS A 26 -0.56 -16.91 0.76
CA CYS A 26 0.44 -16.95 1.81
C CYS A 26 1.02 -18.39 1.93
N PRO A 27 2.32 -18.58 1.61
CA PRO A 27 2.98 -19.87 1.72
C PRO A 27 2.88 -20.46 3.13
N GLY A 28 2.56 -21.76 3.21
CA GLY A 28 2.42 -22.46 4.49
C GLY A 28 1.15 -22.13 5.28
N VAL A 29 0.29 -21.24 4.75
CA VAL A 29 -1.00 -20.89 5.37
C VAL A 29 -2.15 -21.18 4.41
N THR A 30 -2.20 -20.47 3.28
CA THR A 30 -3.28 -20.60 2.27
C THR A 30 -2.86 -21.34 1.01
N LEU A 31 -1.55 -21.42 0.75
CA LEU A 31 -1.03 -22.12 -0.43
C LEU A 31 -0.76 -23.60 -0.13
N PRO A 32 -1.11 -24.51 -1.06
CA PRO A 32 -0.87 -25.95 -0.90
C PRO A 32 0.64 -26.27 -0.89
N GLU A 33 1.01 -27.40 -0.30
CA GLU A 33 2.39 -27.89 -0.41
C GLU A 33 2.77 -28.12 -1.87
N GLY A 34 4.01 -27.78 -2.23
CA GLY A 34 4.49 -27.94 -3.61
C GLY A 34 3.93 -26.92 -4.61
N TRP A 35 3.22 -25.87 -4.19
CA TRP A 35 2.66 -24.85 -5.09
C TRP A 35 3.71 -24.18 -6.01
N LYS A 36 5.00 -24.12 -5.59
CA LYS A 36 6.13 -23.65 -6.43
C LYS A 36 6.66 -24.72 -7.40
N SER A 37 6.40 -26.00 -7.13
CA SER A 37 6.97 -27.19 -7.79
C SER A 37 5.95 -28.00 -8.62
N GLU A 38 4.67 -27.70 -8.49
CA GLU A 38 3.61 -28.00 -9.46
C GLU A 38 3.81 -27.50 -10.93
N PRO A 39 4.81 -26.67 -11.32
CA PRO A 39 4.98 -26.17 -12.69
C PRO A 39 5.35 -27.15 -13.82
N GLN A 40 5.21 -28.48 -13.70
CA GLN A 40 5.72 -29.39 -14.74
C GLN A 40 4.81 -29.62 -15.96
N ASN A 41 3.60 -29.04 -15.99
CA ASN A 41 2.75 -29.04 -17.19
C ASN A 41 2.59 -27.61 -17.73
N GLU A 42 2.62 -27.42 -19.04
CA GLU A 42 2.48 -26.10 -19.72
C GLU A 42 1.26 -25.29 -19.26
N GLN A 43 0.22 -25.97 -18.76
CA GLN A 43 -0.98 -25.37 -18.17
C GLN A 43 -0.71 -24.57 -16.89
N TRP A 44 0.35 -24.87 -16.13
CA TRP A 44 0.65 -24.20 -14.85
C TRP A 44 1.13 -22.77 -14.99
N VAL A 45 1.86 -22.44 -16.07
CA VAL A 45 2.20 -21.04 -16.40
C VAL A 45 0.93 -20.22 -16.56
N TYR A 46 -0.14 -20.83 -17.09
CA TYR A 46 -1.43 -20.17 -17.23
C TYR A 46 -2.16 -19.98 -15.90
N PHE A 47 -1.88 -20.74 -14.83
CA PHE A 47 -2.60 -20.61 -13.54
C PHE A 47 -1.83 -19.88 -12.44
N ARG A 48 -0.60 -19.41 -12.70
CA ARG A 48 0.22 -18.66 -11.73
C ARG A 48 -0.51 -17.48 -11.11
N TYR A 49 -1.46 -16.88 -11.83
CA TYR A 49 -2.29 -15.78 -11.33
C TYR A 49 -3.15 -16.13 -10.12
N ILE A 50 -3.49 -17.41 -9.90
CA ILE A 50 -4.31 -17.84 -8.75
C ILE A 50 -3.56 -17.55 -7.43
N TYR A 51 -2.24 -17.62 -7.46
CA TYR A 51 -1.38 -17.39 -6.31
C TYR A 51 -0.74 -15.99 -6.31
N CYS A 52 -1.20 -15.09 -7.19
CA CYS A 52 -0.66 -13.75 -7.34
C CYS A 52 -1.39 -12.80 -6.38
N PRO A 53 -0.70 -12.22 -5.37
CA PRO A 53 -1.27 -11.13 -4.59
C PRO A 53 -1.48 -9.90 -5.48
N ILE A 54 -2.70 -9.34 -5.41
CA ILE A 54 -3.05 -8.11 -6.11
C ILE A 54 -3.11 -6.99 -5.07
N PHE A 55 -2.26 -5.99 -5.24
CA PHE A 55 -2.14 -4.85 -4.34
C PHE A 55 -2.60 -3.56 -5.00
N ALA A 56 -3.34 -2.73 -4.28
CA ALA A 56 -3.67 -1.37 -4.69
C ALA A 56 -2.91 -0.37 -3.84
N LEU A 57 -2.31 0.61 -4.50
CA LEU A 57 -1.53 1.68 -3.92
C LEU A 57 -2.24 3.01 -4.16
N ASP A 58 -2.39 3.82 -3.11
CA ASP A 58 -3.06 5.12 -3.21
C ASP A 58 -2.70 6.06 -2.06
N THR A 59 -2.97 7.35 -2.26
CA THR A 59 -2.73 8.41 -1.29
C THR A 59 -4.01 9.13 -0.87
N ASN A 60 -4.07 9.55 0.39
CA ASN A 60 -5.17 10.31 0.94
C ASN A 60 -4.70 11.57 1.68
N PHE A 61 -5.02 12.72 1.11
CA PHE A 61 -4.66 14.05 1.64
C PHE A 61 -5.65 14.59 2.68
N HIS A 62 -6.79 13.93 2.90
CA HIS A 62 -7.69 14.29 4.01
C HIS A 62 -7.04 13.98 5.36
N MET A 63 -6.21 12.94 5.40
CA MET A 63 -5.47 12.45 6.57
C MET A 63 -4.22 13.30 6.87
N SER A 64 -4.33 14.63 6.72
CA SER A 64 -3.27 15.58 7.07
C SER A 64 -3.16 15.76 8.58
N ASN A 65 -1.98 16.10 9.09
CA ASN A 65 -1.75 16.33 10.51
C ASN A 65 -0.89 17.58 10.74
N ILE A 66 -1.28 18.40 11.71
CA ILE A 66 -0.59 19.66 12.05
C ILE A 66 0.57 19.42 13.02
N LYS A 67 1.57 20.29 12.96
CA LYS A 67 2.74 20.21 13.85
C LYS A 67 2.42 20.80 15.23
N LYS A 68 1.73 20.03 16.09
CA LYS A 68 1.29 20.47 17.44
C LYS A 68 2.14 19.94 18.60
N SER A 69 2.77 18.77 18.43
CA SER A 69 3.61 18.10 19.45
C SER A 69 4.97 17.68 18.86
N THR A 70 5.81 17.06 19.68
CA THR A 70 7.07 16.42 19.26
C THR A 70 7.04 14.94 19.62
N GLU A 71 7.99 14.18 19.06
CA GLU A 71 8.11 12.75 19.35
C GLU A 71 8.51 12.49 20.80
N GLU A 72 9.29 13.39 21.43
CA GLU A 72 9.65 13.26 22.84
C GLU A 72 8.44 13.41 23.77
N ASN A 73 7.49 14.26 23.40
CA ASN A 73 6.29 14.54 24.20
C ASN A 73 5.11 13.61 23.88
N ASP A 74 5.07 13.06 22.67
CA ASP A 74 4.04 12.12 22.22
C ASP A 74 4.65 11.04 21.31
N PRO A 75 5.41 10.09 21.91
CA PRO A 75 6.05 9.02 21.15
C PRO A 75 5.02 8.00 20.65
N GLY A 76 5.29 7.40 19.49
CA GLY A 76 4.52 6.27 18.99
C GLY A 76 4.61 5.09 19.96
N LEU A 77 3.47 4.48 20.30
CA LEU A 77 3.47 3.33 21.22
C LEU A 77 3.86 2.05 20.48
N HIS A 78 3.48 1.96 19.20
CA HIS A 78 3.70 0.78 18.37
C HIS A 78 3.95 1.12 16.89
N THR A 79 4.39 2.35 16.58
CA THR A 79 4.77 2.74 15.22
C THR A 79 5.81 1.76 14.68
N GLY A 80 5.58 1.21 13.49
CA GLY A 80 6.44 0.18 12.90
C GLY A 80 6.14 -1.25 13.34
N LEU A 81 5.20 -1.48 14.26
CA LEU A 81 4.81 -2.81 14.73
C LEU A 81 3.46 -3.29 14.16
N ALA A 82 2.70 -2.41 13.49
CA ALA A 82 1.41 -2.72 12.87
C ALA A 82 1.37 -2.35 11.38
N TYR A 83 0.59 -1.33 10.98
CA TYR A 83 0.40 -0.99 9.56
C TYR A 83 1.40 0.07 9.10
N PHE A 84 1.75 1.02 9.97
CA PHE A 84 2.86 1.92 9.69
C PHE A 84 4.17 1.17 9.53
N ILE A 85 4.94 1.57 8.52
CA ILE A 85 6.35 1.22 8.41
C ILE A 85 7.19 1.81 9.55
N ASP A 86 8.44 1.37 9.62
CA ASP A 86 9.48 2.04 10.39
C ASP A 86 9.63 3.50 9.92
N HIS A 87 9.07 4.42 10.72
CA HIS A 87 8.93 5.83 10.36
C HIS A 87 10.29 6.49 10.14
N ASP A 88 11.27 6.22 10.99
CA ASP A 88 12.59 6.86 10.91
C ASP A 88 13.33 6.45 9.65
N LYS A 89 13.39 5.13 9.36
CA LYS A 89 14.03 4.63 8.14
C LYS A 89 13.35 5.16 6.89
N TYR A 90 12.03 5.30 6.93
CA TYR A 90 11.26 5.82 5.83
C TYR A 90 11.51 7.32 5.59
N ILE A 91 11.41 8.15 6.63
CA ILE A 91 11.67 9.60 6.53
C ILE A 91 13.10 9.85 6.07
N GLN A 92 14.09 9.14 6.62
CA GLN A 92 15.49 9.23 6.19
C GLN A 92 15.66 8.90 4.70
N HIS A 93 14.88 7.96 4.16
CA HIS A 93 14.90 7.65 2.74
C HIS A 93 14.25 8.76 1.92
N VAL A 94 13.01 9.15 2.24
CA VAL A 94 12.22 10.11 1.45
C VAL A 94 12.86 11.50 1.45
N CYS A 95 13.47 11.92 2.55
CA CYS A 95 14.18 13.21 2.63
C CYS A 95 15.30 13.36 1.60
N LYS A 96 15.93 12.26 1.16
CA LYS A 96 16.95 12.29 0.09
C LYS A 96 16.38 12.71 -1.27
N TYR A 97 15.06 12.61 -1.45
CA TYR A 97 14.34 12.86 -2.69
C TYR A 97 13.34 14.02 -2.57
N ALA A 98 13.46 14.86 -1.54
CA ALA A 98 12.52 15.96 -1.28
C ALA A 98 12.38 16.97 -2.45
N SER A 99 13.38 17.06 -3.34
CA SER A 99 13.34 17.94 -4.54
C SER A 99 12.84 17.24 -5.81
N GLN A 100 12.51 15.95 -5.75
CA GLN A 100 12.02 15.20 -6.90
C GLN A 100 10.65 15.76 -7.36
N LYS A 101 10.53 16.02 -8.66
CA LYS A 101 9.27 16.40 -9.28
C LYS A 101 8.86 15.31 -10.28
N ASP A 102 7.75 14.66 -10.00
CA ASP A 102 7.22 13.65 -10.91
C ASP A 102 6.28 14.31 -11.90
N ILE A 103 6.76 14.45 -13.13
CA ILE A 103 5.97 15.00 -14.23
C ILE A 103 5.03 13.92 -14.74
N SER A 104 3.73 14.17 -14.64
CA SER A 104 2.73 13.35 -15.31
C SER A 104 2.71 13.62 -16.81
N THR A 105 2.63 12.55 -17.62
CA THR A 105 2.48 12.64 -19.09
C THR A 105 1.06 12.33 -19.56
N CYS A 106 0.14 11.98 -18.64
CA CYS A 106 -1.27 11.78 -18.93
C CYS A 106 -2.05 13.05 -18.59
N SER A 107 -2.84 13.56 -19.55
CA SER A 107 -3.46 14.88 -19.55
C SER A 107 -4.36 15.16 -18.34
N SER A 108 -5.18 14.20 -17.92
CA SER A 108 -6.08 14.34 -16.76
C SER A 108 -5.34 14.48 -15.42
N PHE A 109 -4.19 13.83 -15.27
CA PHE A 109 -3.40 13.85 -14.03
C PHE A 109 -2.52 15.08 -13.91
N GLN A 110 -2.12 15.70 -15.03
CA GLN A 110 -1.42 17.00 -15.01
C GLN A 110 -2.27 18.07 -14.33
N THR A 111 -3.58 18.08 -14.59
CA THR A 111 -4.52 19.03 -13.97
C THR A 111 -4.67 18.81 -12.47
N LEU A 112 -4.65 17.54 -12.00
CA LEU A 112 -4.73 17.18 -10.57
C LEU A 112 -3.45 17.48 -9.80
N GLN A 113 -2.27 17.40 -10.43
CA GLN A 113 -1.01 17.76 -9.77
C GLN A 113 -0.92 19.26 -9.46
N HIS A 114 -1.48 20.12 -10.31
CA HIS A 114 -1.47 21.58 -10.11
C HIS A 114 -2.45 22.07 -9.02
N SER A 115 -3.50 21.31 -8.70
CA SER A 115 -4.46 21.67 -7.64
C SER A 115 -4.03 21.24 -6.23
N LYS A 116 -3.04 20.32 -6.12
CA LYS A 116 -2.60 19.72 -4.85
C LYS A 116 -1.54 20.53 -4.08
N THR A 117 -1.00 21.62 -4.62
CA THR A 117 -0.11 22.54 -3.88
C THR A 117 -0.93 23.54 -3.06
N ARG A 118 -1.66 23.06 -2.05
CA ARG A 118 -2.20 23.94 -0.99
C ARG A 118 -1.14 24.19 0.08
N ASN A 119 -1.28 25.32 0.77
CA ASN A 119 -0.32 25.82 1.76
C ASN A 119 0.11 24.73 2.77
N THR A 120 1.37 24.31 2.68
CA THR A 120 1.95 23.24 3.51
C THR A 120 2.40 23.75 4.88
N HIS A 121 2.36 25.07 5.08
CA HIS A 121 2.89 25.72 6.27
C HIS A 121 2.13 25.29 7.53
N GLY A 122 2.86 24.72 8.50
CA GLY A 122 2.31 24.25 9.77
C GLY A 122 1.82 22.79 9.77
N LEU A 123 1.87 22.08 8.64
CA LEU A 123 1.60 20.65 8.57
C LEU A 123 2.86 19.83 8.86
N ARG A 124 2.71 18.75 9.62
CA ARG A 124 3.73 17.71 9.79
C ARG A 124 3.67 16.71 8.63
N THR A 125 2.46 16.29 8.28
CA THR A 125 2.18 15.44 7.12
C THR A 125 0.98 16.00 6.36
N MET A 126 1.04 15.92 5.04
CA MET A 126 -0.02 16.34 4.13
C MET A 126 -1.07 15.27 3.91
N GLY A 127 -0.79 14.03 4.29
CA GLY A 127 -1.67 12.91 4.03
C GLY A 127 -0.99 11.59 4.35
N VAL A 128 -1.69 10.51 4.05
CA VAL A 128 -1.20 9.15 4.27
C VAL A 128 -1.24 8.41 2.95
N GLU A 129 -0.19 7.63 2.67
CA GLU A 129 -0.20 6.62 1.62
C GLU A 129 -0.41 5.24 2.22
N MET A 130 -1.06 4.35 1.47
CA MET A 130 -1.14 2.95 1.89
C MET A 130 -1.16 1.96 0.73
N CYS A 131 -0.89 0.70 1.08
CA CYS A 131 -1.15 -0.47 0.24
C CYS A 131 -2.28 -1.33 0.83
N VAL A 132 -3.18 -1.82 -0.02
CA VAL A 132 -4.21 -2.79 0.36
C VAL A 132 -4.19 -4.02 -0.55
N CYS A 133 -4.51 -5.21 -0.03
CA CYS A 133 -4.83 -6.38 -0.86
C CYS A 133 -6.17 -6.14 -1.54
N THR A 134 -6.18 -5.98 -2.86
CA THR A 134 -7.35 -5.52 -3.64
C THR A 134 -8.55 -6.46 -3.52
N CYS A 135 -8.31 -7.77 -3.48
CA CYS A 135 -9.39 -8.77 -3.47
C CYS A 135 -10.23 -8.73 -2.20
N HIS A 136 -9.63 -8.31 -1.08
CA HIS A 136 -10.26 -8.39 0.25
C HIS A 136 -10.28 -7.04 0.96
N GLU A 137 -9.76 -5.99 0.33
CA GLU A 137 -9.65 -4.62 0.86
C GLU A 137 -8.97 -4.55 2.24
N HIS A 138 -8.02 -5.45 2.51
CA HIS A 138 -7.22 -5.44 3.73
C HIS A 138 -6.02 -4.52 3.58
N VAL A 139 -5.80 -3.63 4.54
CA VAL A 139 -4.55 -2.87 4.64
C VAL A 139 -3.39 -3.82 4.92
N VAL A 140 -2.34 -3.74 4.11
CA VAL A 140 -1.19 -4.64 4.22
C VAL A 140 -0.31 -4.17 5.40
N PRO A 141 0.20 -5.07 6.26
CA PRO A 141 1.11 -4.69 7.34
C PRO A 141 2.35 -3.97 6.81
N LEU A 142 2.89 -3.00 7.56
CA LEU A 142 4.07 -2.24 7.18
C LEU A 142 3.97 -1.61 5.77
N THR A 143 2.82 -1.05 5.41
CA THR A 143 2.67 -0.40 4.10
C THR A 143 1.89 0.91 4.19
N VAL A 144 1.90 1.52 5.36
CA VAL A 144 1.33 2.85 5.60
C VAL A 144 2.47 3.82 5.88
N GLY A 145 2.43 4.98 5.22
CA GLY A 145 3.44 6.02 5.34
C GLY A 145 2.87 7.43 5.30
N ASP A 146 3.57 8.38 5.92
CA ASP A 146 3.21 9.79 5.88
C ASP A 146 3.71 10.48 4.61
N LEU A 147 2.91 11.38 4.05
CA LEU A 147 3.29 12.22 2.91
C LEU A 147 3.82 13.57 3.36
N GLN A 148 5.02 13.93 2.93
CA GLN A 148 5.71 15.15 3.39
C GLN A 148 5.16 16.39 2.66
N VAL A 149 5.01 16.29 1.33
CA VAL A 149 4.57 17.42 0.48
C VAL A 149 3.56 16.94 -0.56
N SER A 150 3.92 15.91 -1.32
CA SER A 150 3.02 15.34 -2.31
C SER A 150 3.33 13.88 -2.49
N GLU A 151 2.45 13.21 -3.20
CA GLU A 151 2.72 11.91 -3.77
C GLU A 151 3.86 12.03 -4.79
N ILE A 152 5.01 11.47 -4.44
CA ILE A 152 6.15 11.28 -5.34
C ILE A 152 6.50 9.79 -5.40
N TYR A 153 7.13 9.34 -6.47
CA TYR A 153 7.43 7.92 -6.68
C TYR A 153 8.32 7.34 -5.58
N CYS A 154 9.15 8.15 -4.92
CA CYS A 154 9.97 7.68 -3.80
C CYS A 154 9.12 7.07 -2.67
N ASN A 155 8.04 7.74 -2.28
CA ASN A 155 7.07 7.27 -1.29
C ASN A 155 6.44 5.94 -1.75
N MET A 156 5.85 5.95 -2.96
CA MET A 156 5.18 4.77 -3.52
C MET A 156 6.10 3.56 -3.73
N ASN A 157 7.36 3.79 -4.13
CA ASN A 157 8.35 2.74 -4.31
C ASN A 157 8.71 2.08 -2.98
N TYR A 158 8.83 2.87 -1.91
CA TYR A 158 9.09 2.34 -0.58
C TYR A 158 7.91 1.50 -0.11
N MET A 159 6.67 1.97 -0.30
CA MET A 159 5.46 1.18 0.02
C MET A 159 5.41 -0.12 -0.77
N ALA A 160 5.65 -0.08 -2.08
CA ALA A 160 5.64 -1.25 -2.94
C ALA A 160 6.73 -2.26 -2.50
N GLY A 161 7.94 -1.79 -2.22
CA GLY A 161 9.03 -2.63 -1.71
C GLY A 161 8.70 -3.29 -0.37
N SER A 162 8.08 -2.54 0.55
CA SER A 162 7.64 -3.08 1.84
C SER A 162 6.51 -4.10 1.69
N ALA A 163 5.55 -3.85 0.79
CA ALA A 163 4.49 -4.80 0.45
C ALA A 163 5.06 -6.10 -0.12
N ILE A 164 6.06 -6.00 -1.01
CA ILE A 164 6.75 -7.16 -1.59
C ILE A 164 7.44 -7.99 -0.52
N LYS A 165 8.08 -7.36 0.46
CA LYS A 165 8.70 -8.10 1.56
C LYS A 165 7.73 -8.86 2.44
N SER A 166 6.50 -8.38 2.58
CA SER A 166 5.43 -9.15 3.23
C SER A 166 5.05 -10.41 2.46
N PHE A 167 5.45 -10.52 1.18
CA PHE A 167 5.14 -11.61 0.25
C PHE A 167 6.41 -12.04 -0.54
N ASP A 168 7.59 -12.06 0.08
CA ASP A 168 8.89 -12.27 -0.61
C ASP A 168 8.98 -13.65 -1.29
N ASP A 169 8.18 -14.61 -0.81
CA ASP A 169 8.06 -15.94 -1.37
C ASP A 169 7.12 -16.04 -2.58
N ALA A 170 6.35 -15.00 -2.89
CA ALA A 170 5.42 -15.00 -4.01
C ALA A 170 6.19 -15.02 -5.34
N LEU A 171 5.67 -15.80 -6.29
CA LEU A 171 6.26 -15.87 -7.62
C LEU A 171 5.94 -14.62 -8.45
N GLN A 172 4.78 -14.01 -8.23
CA GLN A 172 4.31 -12.85 -8.98
C GLN A 172 3.50 -11.94 -8.06
N ILE A 173 3.62 -10.64 -8.25
CA ILE A 173 2.79 -9.63 -7.60
C ILE A 173 2.20 -8.70 -8.66
N PHE A 174 0.94 -8.33 -8.47
CA PHE A 174 0.24 -7.39 -9.34
C PHE A 174 -0.04 -6.08 -8.60
N PHE A 175 0.41 -4.95 -9.14
CA PHE A 175 0.16 -3.63 -8.56
C PHE A 175 -0.89 -2.84 -9.34
N LEU A 176 -1.86 -2.29 -8.61
CA LEU A 176 -2.83 -1.32 -9.07
C LEU A 176 -2.44 0.05 -8.56
N TYR A 177 -2.32 0.98 -9.50
CA TYR A 177 -1.97 2.35 -9.17
C TYR A 177 -2.51 3.32 -10.22
N ASN A 178 -2.99 4.47 -9.77
CA ASN A 178 -3.61 5.47 -10.63
C ASN A 178 -2.68 5.95 -11.75
N VAL A 179 -1.37 5.96 -11.52
CA VAL A 179 -0.38 6.30 -12.56
C VAL A 179 0.56 5.15 -12.87
N ALA A 180 0.09 3.91 -12.75
CA ALA A 180 0.83 2.68 -13.07
C ALA A 180 1.54 2.74 -14.43
N CYS A 181 0.89 3.32 -15.45
CA CYS A 181 1.45 3.44 -16.79
C CYS A 181 2.72 4.30 -16.89
N GLN A 182 2.92 5.22 -15.93
CA GLN A 182 4.11 6.06 -15.85
C GLN A 182 5.09 5.50 -14.83
N TRP A 183 4.56 4.97 -13.73
CA TRP A 183 5.33 4.41 -12.63
C TRP A 183 6.13 3.18 -13.07
N LYS A 184 5.52 2.21 -13.77
CA LYS A 184 6.19 1.00 -14.28
C LYS A 184 7.48 1.31 -15.03
N VAL A 185 7.46 2.32 -15.90
CA VAL A 185 8.61 2.71 -16.74
C VAL A 185 9.78 3.21 -15.90
N LYS A 186 9.50 3.87 -14.78
CA LYS A 186 10.50 4.45 -13.88
C LYS A 186 10.91 3.50 -12.76
N LEU A 187 10.08 2.51 -12.45
CA LEU A 187 10.23 1.64 -11.29
C LEU A 187 11.58 0.93 -11.28
N CYS A 188 12.00 0.26 -12.36
CA CYS A 188 13.28 -0.47 -12.39
C CYS A 188 14.48 0.43 -12.02
N ASN A 189 14.55 1.64 -12.57
CA ASN A 189 15.65 2.59 -12.29
C ASN A 189 15.57 3.17 -10.87
N GLN A 190 14.38 3.30 -10.31
CA GLN A 190 14.18 3.83 -8.98
C GLN A 190 14.34 2.77 -7.89
N MET A 191 14.07 1.50 -8.20
CA MET A 191 14.30 0.38 -7.29
C MET A 191 15.77 0.23 -6.92
N MET A 192 16.70 0.50 -7.84
CA MET A 192 18.14 0.52 -7.53
C MET A 192 18.53 1.55 -6.46
N LYS A 193 17.63 2.49 -6.14
CA LYS A 193 17.85 3.55 -5.15
C LYS A 193 17.17 3.25 -3.81
N LEU A 194 16.33 2.22 -3.76
CA LEU A 194 15.71 1.78 -2.51
C LEU A 194 16.80 1.24 -1.57
N PRO A 195 16.55 1.22 -0.25
CA PRO A 195 17.40 0.47 0.65
C PRO A 195 17.23 -1.04 0.39
N SER A 196 18.25 -1.83 0.70
CA SER A 196 18.27 -3.28 0.45
C SER A 196 17.08 -4.02 1.06
N HIS A 197 16.57 -3.55 2.20
CA HIS A 197 15.40 -4.14 2.86
C HIS A 197 14.08 -3.88 2.15
N ALA A 198 14.04 -3.01 1.12
CA ALA A 198 12.87 -2.73 0.30
C ALA A 198 13.10 -3.11 -1.18
N HIS A 199 14.18 -3.84 -1.48
CA HIS A 199 14.44 -4.35 -2.83
C HIS A 199 13.52 -5.51 -3.18
N ILE A 200 13.15 -5.56 -4.46
CA ILE A 200 12.40 -6.66 -5.05
C ILE A 200 13.38 -7.78 -5.39
N SER A 201 12.98 -9.03 -5.16
CA SER A 201 13.74 -10.19 -5.60
C SER A 201 13.82 -10.24 -7.14
N ASP A 202 15.00 -10.54 -7.68
CA ASP A 202 15.22 -10.62 -9.14
C ASP A 202 14.34 -11.70 -9.81
N ASP A 203 13.91 -12.72 -9.04
CA ASP A 203 13.09 -13.83 -9.53
C ASP A 203 11.57 -13.53 -9.51
N MET A 204 11.16 -12.40 -8.93
CA MET A 204 9.75 -12.05 -8.76
C MET A 204 9.21 -11.31 -9.99
N ALA A 205 8.13 -11.86 -10.58
CA ALA A 205 7.44 -11.20 -11.69
C ALA A 205 6.53 -10.08 -11.18
N LEU A 206 6.58 -8.92 -11.82
CA LEU A 206 5.71 -7.77 -11.50
C LEU A 206 4.84 -7.38 -12.68
N ASP A 207 3.55 -7.29 -12.43
CA ASP A 207 2.58 -6.72 -13.38
C ASP A 207 1.83 -5.54 -12.78
N PHE A 208 1.20 -4.77 -13.66
CA PHE A 208 0.66 -3.46 -13.32
C PHE A 208 -0.66 -3.20 -14.02
N GLY A 209 -1.59 -2.56 -13.31
CA GLY A 209 -2.88 -2.15 -13.85
C GLY A 209 -3.32 -0.80 -13.30
N ILE A 210 -4.29 -0.20 -13.97
CA ILE A 210 -4.93 1.04 -13.52
C ILE A 210 -6.36 0.68 -13.06
N PRO A 211 -6.78 1.12 -11.86
CA PRO A 211 -8.16 0.96 -11.40
C PRO A 211 -9.21 1.43 -12.43
N LYS A 212 -10.36 0.75 -12.50
CA LYS A 212 -11.30 0.89 -13.63
C LYS A 212 -11.81 2.33 -13.82
N LEU A 213 -12.09 3.05 -12.75
CA LEU A 213 -12.60 4.42 -12.81
C LEU A 213 -11.50 5.36 -13.32
N HIS A 214 -10.29 5.19 -12.79
CA HIS A 214 -9.13 6.00 -13.16
C HIS A 214 -8.64 5.74 -14.58
N CYS A 215 -8.73 4.49 -15.05
CA CYS A 215 -8.25 4.07 -16.37
C CYS A 215 -8.83 4.93 -17.51
N LYS A 216 -10.12 5.29 -17.43
CA LYS A 216 -10.80 6.16 -18.39
C LYS A 216 -10.14 7.54 -18.57
N GLY A 217 -9.44 8.03 -17.55
CA GLY A 217 -8.71 9.30 -17.59
C GLY A 217 -7.37 9.24 -18.33
N HIS A 218 -6.86 8.06 -18.69
CA HIS A 218 -5.59 7.92 -19.41
C HIS A 218 -5.75 7.98 -20.92
N LYS A 219 -4.63 8.17 -21.63
CA LYS A 219 -4.58 8.03 -23.09
C LYS A 219 -4.94 6.61 -23.52
N GLN A 220 -5.54 6.45 -24.71
CA GLN A 220 -6.04 5.16 -25.21
C GLN A 220 -5.00 4.03 -25.15
N ALA A 221 -3.74 4.29 -25.51
CA ALA A 221 -2.67 3.30 -25.41
C ALA A 221 -2.47 2.77 -23.97
N CYS A 222 -2.58 3.65 -22.96
CA CYS A 222 -2.51 3.24 -21.56
C CYS A 222 -3.77 2.48 -21.14
N GLN A 223 -4.95 2.88 -21.64
CA GLN A 223 -6.19 2.16 -21.38
C GLN A 223 -6.11 0.73 -21.89
N CYS A 224 -5.59 0.51 -23.10
CA CYS A 224 -5.41 -0.83 -23.64
C CYS A 224 -4.38 -1.65 -22.85
N GLN A 225 -3.22 -1.06 -22.57
CA GLN A 225 -2.09 -1.79 -21.96
C GLN A 225 -2.30 -2.11 -20.47
N TYR A 226 -2.97 -1.23 -19.73
CA TYR A 226 -3.12 -1.35 -18.26
C TYR A 226 -4.57 -1.59 -17.84
N SER A 227 -5.46 -1.91 -18.78
CA SER A 227 -6.84 -2.32 -18.46
C SER A 227 -6.83 -3.67 -17.78
N MET A 228 -7.40 -3.72 -16.58
CA MET A 228 -7.58 -4.97 -15.85
C MET A 228 -8.50 -5.96 -16.55
N ASN A 229 -9.44 -5.47 -17.39
CA ASN A 229 -10.34 -6.35 -18.14
C ASN A 229 -9.62 -7.15 -19.23
N LEU A 230 -8.44 -6.69 -19.64
CA LEU A 230 -7.61 -7.34 -20.67
C LEU A 230 -6.46 -8.15 -20.07
N HIS A 231 -6.20 -7.99 -18.77
CA HIS A 231 -5.13 -8.69 -18.11
C HIS A 231 -5.58 -10.07 -17.66
N GLN A 232 -4.79 -11.09 -17.99
CA GLN A 232 -5.07 -12.44 -17.54
C GLN A 232 -4.97 -12.54 -16.03
N GLY A 233 -5.92 -13.27 -15.43
CA GLY A 233 -5.87 -13.63 -14.01
C GLY A 233 -6.45 -12.63 -13.02
N LEU A 234 -6.92 -11.46 -13.47
CA LEU A 234 -7.52 -10.45 -12.60
C LEU A 234 -9.05 -10.61 -12.45
N GLY A 235 -9.68 -11.47 -13.25
CA GLY A 235 -11.13 -11.66 -13.24
C GLY A 235 -11.89 -10.35 -13.44
N CYS A 236 -12.92 -10.12 -12.62
CA CYS A 236 -13.74 -8.90 -12.65
C CYS A 236 -13.25 -7.79 -11.72
N THR A 237 -12.06 -7.91 -11.12
CA THR A 237 -11.53 -7.00 -10.09
C THR A 237 -11.73 -5.52 -10.46
N CYS A 238 -12.40 -4.77 -9.59
CA CYS A 238 -12.67 -3.36 -9.79
C CYS A 238 -11.43 -2.46 -9.61
N GLY A 239 -10.58 -2.79 -8.64
CA GLY A 239 -9.37 -2.03 -8.30
C GLY A 239 -9.60 -0.74 -7.52
N GLU A 240 -10.85 -0.35 -7.25
CA GLU A 240 -11.22 0.88 -6.53
C GLU A 240 -11.39 0.68 -5.02
N GLY A 241 -11.23 -0.55 -4.50
CA GLY A 241 -11.52 -0.87 -3.10
C GLY A 241 -10.68 -0.10 -2.06
N ILE A 242 -9.50 0.39 -2.46
CA ILE A 242 -8.69 1.29 -1.64
C ILE A 242 -9.41 2.62 -1.37
N LYS A 243 -10.24 3.11 -2.31
CA LYS A 243 -11.07 4.31 -2.12
C LYS A 243 -12.21 4.08 -1.14
N HIS A 244 -12.82 2.88 -1.12
CA HIS A 244 -13.79 2.52 -0.09
C HIS A 244 -13.15 2.48 1.29
N THR A 245 -11.92 1.96 1.38
CA THR A 245 -11.15 1.98 2.62
C THR A 245 -10.92 3.42 3.09
N TRP A 246 -10.55 4.33 2.19
CA TRP A 246 -10.42 5.74 2.55
C TRP A 246 -11.73 6.41 2.96
N ASP A 247 -12.83 6.12 2.27
CA ASP A 247 -14.14 6.68 2.61
C ASP A 247 -14.55 6.32 4.05
N ASN A 248 -14.28 5.08 4.47
CA ASN A 248 -14.50 4.65 5.85
C ASN A 248 -13.62 5.37 6.88
N MET A 249 -12.43 5.83 6.49
CA MET A 249 -11.43 6.43 7.38
C MET A 249 -11.55 7.96 7.46
N ASN A 250 -12.00 8.59 6.39
CA ASN A 250 -12.13 10.05 6.26
C ASN A 250 -12.97 10.72 7.36
N PRO A 251 -14.05 10.13 7.90
CA PRO A 251 -14.80 10.71 9.01
C PRO A 251 -13.94 10.99 10.25
N CYS A 252 -12.87 10.22 10.47
CA CYS A 252 -11.97 10.41 11.60
C CYS A 252 -10.88 11.46 11.33
N ALA A 253 -10.66 11.86 10.08
CA ALA A 253 -9.51 12.68 9.66
C ALA A 253 -9.42 14.03 10.41
N ALA A 254 -10.57 14.69 10.65
CA ALA A 254 -10.60 15.95 11.38
C ALA A 254 -10.11 15.81 12.84
N SER A 255 -10.43 14.70 13.50
CA SER A 255 -9.96 14.43 14.87
C SER A 255 -8.47 14.14 14.93
N MET A 256 -7.95 13.41 13.93
CA MET A 256 -6.56 13.02 13.81
C MET A 256 -5.64 14.18 13.43
N LYS A 257 -6.19 15.19 12.76
CA LYS A 257 -5.44 16.36 12.31
C LYS A 257 -4.70 17.09 13.42
N GLU A 258 -5.30 17.17 14.61
CA GLU A 258 -4.78 17.92 15.77
C GLU A 258 -3.92 17.07 16.72
N MET A 259 -3.79 15.77 16.47
CA MET A 259 -3.05 14.86 17.36
C MET A 259 -1.54 15.07 17.27
N GLY A 260 -0.81 14.72 18.34
CA GLY A 260 0.64 14.59 18.26
C GLY A 260 1.04 13.40 17.36
N LEU A 261 2.34 13.24 17.07
CA LEU A 261 2.81 12.28 16.07
C LEU A 261 2.50 10.84 16.49
N GLY A 262 2.89 10.46 17.70
CA GLY A 262 2.66 9.11 18.21
C GLY A 262 1.18 8.78 18.31
N THR A 263 0.38 9.68 18.89
CA THR A 263 -1.07 9.49 18.99
C THR A 263 -1.74 9.42 17.62
N HIS A 264 -1.27 10.20 16.63
CA HIS A 264 -1.75 10.14 15.25
C HIS A 264 -1.54 8.77 14.63
N HIS A 265 -0.31 8.24 14.67
CA HIS A 265 0.00 6.90 14.15
C HIS A 265 -0.78 5.80 14.88
N ASN A 266 -0.76 5.81 16.22
CA ASN A 266 -1.49 4.82 17.02
C ASN A 266 -2.99 4.81 16.69
N THR A 267 -3.58 5.99 16.45
CA THR A 267 -5.01 6.10 16.11
C THR A 267 -5.29 5.53 14.72
N ILE A 268 -4.46 5.86 13.74
CA ILE A 268 -4.60 5.32 12.38
C ILE A 268 -4.41 3.80 12.38
N ASP A 269 -3.39 3.27 13.05
CA ASP A 269 -3.16 1.83 13.18
C ASP A 269 -4.37 1.13 13.81
N ASN A 270 -4.97 1.72 14.84
CA ASN A 270 -6.18 1.18 15.47
C ASN A 270 -7.39 1.18 14.51
N GLN A 271 -7.58 2.26 13.75
CA GLN A 271 -8.66 2.35 12.76
C GLN A 271 -8.48 1.32 11.63
N PHE A 272 -7.25 1.14 11.13
CA PHE A 272 -6.95 0.09 10.15
C PHE A 272 -7.09 -1.32 10.74
N GLY A 273 -6.74 -1.51 12.00
CA GLY A 273 -7.02 -2.74 12.75
C GLY A 273 -8.51 -3.05 12.78
N GLY A 274 -9.35 -2.06 13.12
CA GLY A 274 -10.81 -2.19 13.10
C GLY A 274 -11.37 -2.44 11.69
N HIS A 275 -10.82 -1.81 10.66
CA HIS A 275 -11.18 -2.07 9.26
C HIS A 275 -10.85 -3.50 8.84
N ASN A 276 -9.61 -3.95 9.02
CA ASN A 276 -9.18 -5.31 8.69
C ASN A 276 -9.95 -6.36 9.49
N TRP A 277 -10.23 -6.11 10.78
CA TRP A 277 -11.06 -7.00 11.58
C TRP A 277 -12.46 -7.19 10.98
N ARG A 278 -13.14 -6.09 10.62
CA ARG A 278 -14.47 -6.16 9.98
C ARG A 278 -14.42 -6.91 8.65
N LYS A 279 -13.40 -6.65 7.82
CA LYS A 279 -13.20 -7.37 6.56
C LYS A 279 -12.99 -8.87 6.79
N GLN A 280 -12.23 -9.23 7.82
CA GLN A 280 -11.96 -10.62 8.17
C GLN A 280 -13.18 -11.36 8.72
N THR A 281 -13.95 -10.74 9.63
CA THR A 281 -15.11 -11.40 10.24
C THR A 281 -16.31 -11.52 9.30
N CYS A 282 -16.39 -10.66 8.28
CA CYS A 282 -17.44 -10.69 7.27
C CYS A 282 -16.97 -11.32 5.95
N LEU A 283 -15.83 -11.99 5.94
CA LEU A 283 -15.29 -12.64 4.75
C LEU A 283 -16.29 -13.69 4.25
N GLY A 284 -16.74 -13.57 3.00
CA GLY A 284 -17.75 -14.46 2.40
C GLY A 284 -19.21 -14.04 2.65
N GLU A 285 -19.47 -13.06 3.50
CA GLU A 285 -20.81 -12.50 3.75
C GLU A 285 -21.04 -11.15 3.06
N GLN A 286 -19.96 -10.47 2.62
CA GLN A 286 -20.07 -9.19 1.92
C GLN A 286 -20.55 -9.40 0.47
N SER A 287 -21.76 -8.93 0.20
CA SER A 287 -22.39 -8.90 -1.14
C SER A 287 -21.98 -7.68 -1.98
N ASP A 288 -21.12 -6.80 -1.46
CA ASP A 288 -20.69 -5.60 -2.17
C ASP A 288 -19.63 -5.95 -3.23
N CYS A 289 -19.91 -5.53 -4.46
CA CYS A 289 -19.24 -5.88 -5.72
C CYS A 289 -17.75 -6.26 -5.62
N MET A 290 -17.46 -7.55 -5.74
CA MET A 290 -16.21 -8.06 -6.33
C MET A 290 -16.17 -7.83 -7.84
#